data_AF-A0A931TNH0-F1
#
_entry.id   AF-A0A931TNH0-F1
#
_cell.length_a   1.000
_cell.length_b   1.000
_cell.length_c   1.000
_cell.angle_alpha   90.00
_cell.angle_beta   90.00
_cell.angle_gamma   90.00
#
_symmetry.space_group_name_H-M   'P 1'
#
loop_
_entity.id
_entity.type
_entity.pdbx_description
1 polymer ?
#
loop_
_entity_poly.entity_id
_entity_poly.type
_entity_poly.pdbx_seq_one_letter_code
_entity_poly.pdbx_strand_id
1 'polypeptide(L)'
;MHLSFDLDSSRLICNATDGPVTATATSALASEAATEFLAALQDACDAGLGECFWHEQGGDYRWMFCRRGDYVDVALMWCDGVITGWRHVFRAECPLQQLVIDSHRELERLAARIA
;
A
#
# COMPACT_ATOMS: atom_id res chain seq x y z
N MET A 1 8.87 -8.20 -5.25
CA MET A 1 7.83 -7.14 -5.28
C MET A 1 8.42 -5.78 -5.57
N HIS A 2 7.72 -4.97 -6.36
CA HIS A 2 7.98 -3.55 -6.61
C HIS A 2 6.67 -2.77 -6.46
N LEU A 3 6.74 -1.60 -5.82
CA LEU A 3 5.64 -0.64 -5.74
C LEU A 3 6.06 0.63 -6.47
N SER A 4 5.18 1.16 -7.32
CA SER A 4 5.32 2.49 -7.88
C SER A 4 4.11 3.33 -7.53
N PHE A 5 4.35 4.62 -7.33
CA PHE A 5 3.31 5.57 -6.95
C PHE A 5 3.20 6.68 -8.00
N ASP A 6 1.97 7.08 -8.30
CA ASP A 6 1.66 8.24 -9.12
C ASP A 6 0.50 9.05 -8.54
N LEU A 7 0.31 10.25 -9.10
CA LEU A 7 -0.75 11.16 -8.72
C LEU A 7 -1.67 11.42 -9.90
N ASP A 8 -2.97 11.34 -9.65
CA ASP A 8 -4.00 11.85 -10.54
C ASP A 8 -4.83 12.87 -9.78
N SER A 9 -4.56 14.15 -10.03
CA SER A 9 -5.19 15.26 -9.32
C SER A 9 -4.96 15.17 -7.80
N SER A 10 -5.99 14.85 -7.00
CA SER A 10 -5.87 14.62 -5.55
C SER A 10 -5.68 13.16 -5.17
N ARG A 11 -5.74 12.24 -6.14
CA ARG A 11 -5.76 10.80 -5.93
C ARG A 11 -4.34 10.23 -5.92
N LEU A 12 -4.03 9.37 -4.96
CA LEU A 12 -2.83 8.55 -4.99
C LEU A 12 -3.14 7.24 -5.71
N ILE A 13 -2.26 6.85 -6.63
CA ILE A 13 -2.32 5.58 -7.36
C ILE A 13 -1.07 4.80 -6.97
N CYS A 14 -1.24 3.58 -6.47
CA CYS A 14 -0.15 2.64 -6.23
C CYS A 14 -0.31 1.43 -7.15
N ASN A 15 0.73 1.14 -7.93
CA ASN A 15 0.83 -0.06 -8.73
C ASN A 15 1.77 -1.04 -8.03
N ALA A 16 1.24 -2.19 -7.64
CA ALA A 16 1.99 -3.28 -7.06
C ALA A 16 2.30 -4.33 -8.14
N THR A 17 3.54 -4.81 -8.18
CA THR A 17 3.98 -5.86 -9.10
C THR A 17 4.85 -6.88 -8.36
N ASP A 18 4.57 -8.16 -8.55
CA ASP A 18 5.43 -9.27 -8.11
C ASP A 18 5.44 -10.38 -9.15
N GLY A 19 6.53 -10.47 -9.93
CA GLY A 19 6.60 -11.35 -11.09
C GLY A 19 5.45 -11.06 -12.07
N PRO A 20 4.61 -12.05 -12.42
CA PRO A 20 3.48 -11.86 -13.34
C PRO A 20 2.24 -11.25 -12.66
N VAL A 21 2.22 -11.13 -11.33
CA VAL A 21 1.06 -10.63 -10.59
C VAL A 21 1.16 -9.12 -10.49
N THR A 22 0.10 -8.41 -10.90
CA THR A 22 0.00 -6.96 -10.77
C THR A 22 -1.33 -6.56 -10.17
N ALA A 23 -1.34 -5.41 -9.49
CA ALA A 23 -2.55 -4.79 -9.00
C ALA A 23 -2.39 -3.28 -8.90
N THR A 24 -3.52 -2.58 -8.96
CA THR A 24 -3.60 -1.15 -8.72
C THR A 24 -4.53 -0.89 -7.55
N ALA A 25 -4.04 -0.14 -6.56
CA ALA A 25 -4.84 0.43 -5.49
C ALA A 25 -4.84 1.94 -5.62
N THR A 26 -5.90 2.57 -5.17
CA THR A 26 -6.03 4.01 -5.24
C THR A 26 -6.66 4.57 -3.97
N SER A 27 -6.39 5.84 -3.68
CA SER A 27 -7.07 6.59 -2.62
C SER A 27 -7.42 7.99 -3.08
N ALA A 28 -8.61 8.47 -2.74
CA ALA A 28 -9.11 9.79 -3.13
C ALA A 28 -8.28 10.98 -2.58
N LEU A 29 -7.55 10.78 -1.48
CA LEU A 29 -6.77 11.80 -0.78
C LEU A 29 -5.31 11.37 -0.67
N ALA A 30 -4.47 11.89 -1.57
CA ALA A 30 -3.12 11.40 -1.75
C ALA A 30 -2.20 11.59 -0.54
N SER A 31 -2.27 12.74 0.13
CA SER A 31 -1.42 13.05 1.28
C SER A 31 -1.73 12.16 2.49
N GLU A 32 -3.02 11.92 2.75
CA GLU A 32 -3.47 11.05 3.83
C GLU A 32 -3.06 9.60 3.54
N ALA A 33 -3.37 9.12 2.33
CA ALA A 33 -3.03 7.77 1.90
C ALA A 33 -1.53 7.45 1.99
N ALA A 34 -0.67 8.39 1.56
CA ALA A 34 0.77 8.24 1.65
C ALA A 34 1.26 8.18 3.11
N THR A 35 0.71 9.06 3.96
CA THR A 35 1.06 9.12 5.39
C THR A 35 0.66 7.83 6.11
N GLU A 36 -0.57 7.38 5.91
CA GLU A 36 -1.10 6.16 6.51
C GLU A 36 -0.37 4.91 6.03
N PHE A 37 0.00 4.86 4.74
CA PHE A 37 0.77 3.75 4.18
C PHE A 37 2.16 3.63 4.81
N LEU A 38 2.87 4.76 4.96
CA LEU A 38 4.17 4.78 5.63
C LEU A 38 4.06 4.46 7.12
N ALA A 39 3.01 4.96 7.80
CA ALA A 39 2.75 4.62 9.19
C ALA A 39 2.50 3.10 9.36
N ALA A 40 1.70 2.49 8.48
CA ALA A 40 1.45 1.05 8.51
C ALA A 40 2.72 0.22 8.24
N LEU A 41 3.61 0.67 7.35
CA LEU A 41 4.92 0.03 7.17
C LEU A 41 5.78 0.13 8.44
N GLN A 42 5.77 1.28 9.11
CA GLN A 42 6.48 1.48 10.36
C GLN A 42 5.93 0.58 11.48
N ASP A 43 4.60 0.46 11.60
CA ASP A 43 3.96 -0.46 12.53
C ASP A 43 4.37 -1.92 12.26
N ALA A 44 4.49 -2.32 10.99
CA ALA A 44 4.99 -3.64 10.64
C ALA A 44 6.47 -3.84 11.01
N CYS A 45 7.29 -2.78 10.95
CA CYS A 45 8.66 -2.84 11.44
C CYS A 45 8.72 -3.05 12.96
N ASP A 46 7.91 -2.29 13.71
CA ASP A 46 8.02 -2.19 15.17
C ASP A 46 7.24 -3.28 15.90
N ALA A 47 5.99 -3.52 15.49
CA ALA A 47 5.07 -4.46 16.12
C ALA A 47 4.92 -5.78 15.34
N GLY A 48 5.48 -5.87 14.14
CA GLY A 48 5.41 -7.05 13.28
C GLY A 48 4.12 -7.16 12.46
N LEU A 49 3.17 -6.24 12.64
CA LEU A 49 1.96 -6.12 11.85
C LEU A 49 1.62 -4.64 11.69
N GLY A 50 1.24 -4.24 10.48
CA GLY A 50 0.65 -2.94 10.23
C GLY A 50 -0.37 -3.00 9.12
N GLU A 51 -1.31 -2.06 9.13
CA GLU A 51 -2.37 -1.98 8.14
C GLU A 51 -2.85 -0.55 7.92
N CYS A 52 -3.33 -0.28 6.71
CA CYS A 52 -4.02 0.97 6.39
C CYS A 52 -5.16 0.73 5.41
N PHE A 53 -6.08 1.69 5.34
CA PHE A 53 -7.27 1.63 4.50
C PHE A 53 -7.28 2.82 3.54
N TRP A 54 -7.49 2.55 2.27
CA TRP A 54 -7.67 3.59 1.27
C TRP A 54 -9.12 3.59 0.80
N HIS A 55 -9.81 4.65 1.15
CA HIS A 55 -11.23 4.84 0.90
C HIS A 55 -11.48 5.30 -0.54
N GLU A 56 -12.40 4.63 -1.22
CA GLU A 56 -12.87 4.96 -2.56
C GLU A 56 -14.41 4.99 -2.58
N GLN A 57 -14.99 5.68 -3.58
CA GLN A 57 -16.45 5.83 -3.67
C GLN A 57 -17.19 4.47 -3.70
N GLY A 58 -16.56 3.45 -4.30
CA GLY A 58 -17.15 2.11 -4.48
C GLY A 58 -16.73 1.08 -3.43
N GLY A 59 -15.89 1.44 -2.47
CA GLY A 59 -15.34 0.48 -1.51
C GLY A 59 -13.98 0.89 -0.95
N ASP A 60 -13.34 -0.04 -0.25
CA ASP A 60 -12.09 0.21 0.47
C ASP A 60 -11.01 -0.77 0.03
N TYR A 61 -9.82 -0.24 -0.26
CA TYR A 61 -8.61 -1.06 -0.29
C TYR A 61 -8.05 -1.18 1.13
N ARG A 62 -7.70 -2.39 1.55
CA ARG A 62 -6.94 -2.63 2.79
C ARG A 62 -5.57 -3.16 2.44
N TRP A 63 -4.55 -2.44 2.88
CA TRP A 63 -3.18 -2.92 2.89
C TRP A 63 -2.88 -3.58 4.22
N MET A 64 -2.24 -4.74 4.18
CA MET A 64 -1.73 -5.43 5.37
C MET A 64 -0.28 -5.81 5.14
N PHE A 65 0.54 -5.57 6.16
CA PHE A 65 1.97 -5.86 6.19
C PHE A 65 2.25 -6.74 7.41
N CYS A 66 2.59 -8.01 7.19
CA CYS A 66 2.86 -8.97 8.25
C CYS A 66 4.33 -9.39 8.22
N ARG A 67 5.13 -8.93 9.19
CA ARG A 67 6.57 -9.21 9.26
C ARG A 67 6.83 -10.66 9.65
N ARG A 68 7.74 -11.30 8.92
CA ARG A 68 8.26 -12.65 9.18
C ARG A 68 9.79 -12.62 9.15
N GLY A 69 10.38 -12.27 10.30
CA GLY A 69 11.83 -12.06 10.41
C GLY A 69 12.27 -10.84 9.59
N ASP A 70 13.11 -11.06 8.58
CA ASP A 70 13.60 -10.00 7.68
C ASP A 70 12.71 -9.80 6.44
N TYR A 71 11.66 -10.61 6.31
CA TYR A 71 10.69 -10.55 5.22
C TYR A 71 9.36 -9.99 5.71
N VAL A 72 8.52 -9.57 4.78
CA VAL A 72 7.15 -9.13 5.03
C VAL A 72 6.21 -9.75 4.01
N ASP A 73 5.11 -10.31 4.51
CA ASP A 73 3.94 -10.67 3.71
C ASP A 73 3.11 -9.41 3.49
N VAL A 74 2.95 -9.02 2.23
CA VAL A 74 2.12 -7.89 1.82
C VAL A 74 0.84 -8.44 1.22
N ALA A 75 -0.30 -8.01 1.73
CA ALA A 75 -1.60 -8.31 1.15
C ALA A 75 -2.36 -7.01 0.87
N LEU A 76 -2.97 -6.95 -0.31
CA LEU A 76 -3.93 -5.93 -0.70
C LEU A 76 -5.27 -6.61 -0.89
N MET A 77 -6.28 -6.10 -0.21
CA MET A 77 -7.65 -6.58 -0.28
C MET A 77 -8.58 -5.44 -0.70
N TRP A 78 -9.72 -5.79 -1.28
CA TRP A 78 -10.77 -4.87 -1.65
C TRP A 78 -12.10 -5.29 -1.03
N CYS A 79 -12.84 -4.32 -0.48
CA CYS A 79 -14.19 -4.52 0.03
C CYS A 79 -15.15 -3.53 -0.65
N ASP A 80 -16.14 -4.01 -1.41
CA ASP A 80 -17.22 -3.18 -2.00
C ASP A 80 -18.55 -3.29 -1.23
N GLY A 81 -18.52 -3.78 0.01
CA GLY A 81 -19.69 -3.83 0.88
C GLY A 81 -19.64 -4.94 1.93
N VAL A 82 -20.47 -4.81 2.96
CA VAL A 82 -20.52 -5.75 4.10
C VAL A 82 -20.89 -7.17 3.68
N ILE A 83 -21.65 -7.32 2.58
CA ILE A 83 -22.13 -8.63 2.09
C ILE A 83 -21.05 -9.37 1.30
N THR A 84 -20.29 -8.67 0.47
CA THR A 84 -19.24 -9.26 -0.39
C THR A 84 -17.95 -9.51 0.39
N GLY A 85 -17.71 -8.76 1.47
CA GLY A 85 -16.54 -8.93 2.33
C GLY A 85 -15.23 -8.60 1.60
N TRP A 86 -14.12 -9.10 2.14
CA TRP A 86 -12.80 -8.83 1.61
C TRP A 86 -12.44 -9.78 0.46
N ARG A 87 -12.22 -9.21 -0.73
CA ARG A 87 -11.65 -9.91 -1.88
C ARG A 87 -10.14 -9.70 -1.93
N HIS A 88 -9.41 -10.78 -2.16
CA HIS A 88 -7.98 -10.70 -2.40
C HIS A 88 -7.69 -10.02 -3.74
N VAL A 89 -6.84 -8.98 -3.74
CA VAL A 89 -6.42 -8.27 -4.94
C VAL A 89 -4.98 -8.60 -5.29
N PHE A 90 -4.10 -8.61 -4.29
CA PHE A 90 -2.67 -8.85 -4.48
C PHE A 90 -2.04 -9.43 -3.22
N ARG A 91 -1.02 -10.27 -3.42
CA ARG A 91 -0.14 -10.74 -2.36
C ARG A 91 1.26 -10.94 -2.89
N ALA A 92 2.24 -10.54 -2.09
CA ALA A 92 3.64 -10.83 -2.34
C ALA A 92 4.40 -10.98 -1.02
N GLU A 93 5.55 -11.64 -1.09
CA GLU A 93 6.53 -11.66 -0.01
C GLU A 93 7.80 -10.95 -0.50
N CYS A 94 8.39 -10.09 0.33
CA CYS A 94 9.62 -9.41 -0.02
C CYS A 94 10.47 -9.06 1.22
N PRO A 95 11.75 -8.68 1.05
CA PRO A 95 12.56 -8.15 2.15
C PRO A 95 11.94 -6.86 2.71
N LEU A 96 11.68 -6.83 4.01
CA LEU A 96 11.00 -5.71 4.67
C LEU A 96 11.79 -4.40 4.51
N GLN A 97 13.10 -4.46 4.74
CA GLN A 97 13.96 -3.27 4.66
C GLN A 97 13.94 -2.65 3.26
N GLN A 98 13.95 -3.48 2.21
CA GLN A 98 13.90 -2.99 0.83
C GLN A 98 12.56 -2.32 0.53
N LEU A 99 11.45 -2.92 0.99
CA LEU A 99 10.11 -2.36 0.81
C LEU A 99 9.98 -0.98 1.46
N VAL A 100 10.47 -0.81 2.69
CA VAL A 100 10.44 0.47 3.40
C VAL A 100 11.23 1.53 2.64
N ILE A 101 12.47 1.22 2.26
CA ILE A 101 13.35 2.16 1.54
C ILE A 101 12.71 2.60 0.22
N ASP A 102 12.21 1.67 -0.58
CA ASP A 102 11.64 1.99 -1.89
C ASP A 102 10.31 2.76 -1.76
N SER A 103 9.48 2.43 -0.77
CA SER A 103 8.22 3.15 -0.53
C SER A 103 8.45 4.60 -0.09
N HIS A 104 9.39 4.82 0.83
CA HIS A 104 9.80 6.18 1.21
C HIS A 104 10.33 6.96 0.00
N ARG A 105 11.24 6.38 -0.77
CA ARG A 105 11.82 7.03 -1.95
C ARG A 105 10.75 7.45 -2.95
N GLU A 106 9.82 6.55 -3.30
CA GLU A 106 8.78 6.86 -4.28
C GLU A 106 7.81 7.93 -3.77
N LEU A 107 7.41 7.88 -2.50
CA LEU A 107 6.47 8.86 -1.93
C LEU A 107 7.12 10.24 -1.71
N GLU A 108 8.41 10.30 -1.35
CA GLU A 108 9.18 11.54 -1.31
C GLU A 108 9.34 12.16 -2.70
N ARG A 109 9.61 11.33 -3.72
CA ARG A 109 9.65 11.77 -5.12
C ARG A 109 8.33 12.40 -5.56
N LEU A 110 7.20 11.85 -5.12
CA LEU A 110 5.89 12.42 -5.41
C LEU A 110 5.62 13.72 -4.65
N ALA A 111 5.95 13.79 -3.36
CA ALA A 111 5.77 15.00 -2.56
C ALA A 111 6.51 16.21 -3.17
N ALA A 112 7.72 15.98 -3.70
CA ALA A 112 8.51 17.00 -4.39
C ALA A 112 7.89 17.51 -5.71
N ARG A 113 6.89 16.81 -6.29
CA ARG A 113 6.18 17.24 -7.51
C ARG A 113 4.97 18.14 -7.22
N ILE A 114 4.51 18.19 -5.98
CA ILE A 114 3.32 18.96 -5.55
C ILE A 114 3.71 20.28 -4.86
N ALA A 115 4.95 20.37 -4.35
CA ALA A 115 5.51 21.57 -3.72
C ALA A 115 5.95 22.62 -4.75
#